data_AF-A0A2D9CBZ6-F1
#
_entry.id   AF-A0A2D9CBZ6-F1
#
_cell.length_a   1.000
_cell.length_b   1.000
_cell.length_c   1.000
_cell.angle_alpha   90.00
_cell.angle_beta   90.00
_cell.angle_gamma   90.00
#
_symmetry.space_group_name_H-M   'P 1'
#
loop_
_entity.id
_entity.type
_entity.pdbx_description
1 polymer ?
#
loop_
_entity_poly.entity_id
_entity_poly.type
_entity_poly.pdbx_seq_one_letter_code
_entity_poly.pdbx_strand_id
1 'polypeptide(L)'
;MTSEEPLRPRLRRAHLPARARGGTIATITTKFANPAPSPWRSSSTPVDPSYTPHMATTSSPYDIIKTQDICAQTGREIAVGEEHIAALIETPEEEALVRVAYTLDAWEKGPNLPPEASLFGFWKRVLPEHNEQPKQLVSPDEMFDLFEQLADTTDPRQVTFRYLLALILMRKKVLVYERSTPPSGDEPGLLVLRQRVKGGEGPLFEVVDPGLDDEAITAASEEIGQVMNLDENNT
;
A
#
# COMPACT_ATOMS: atom_id res chain seq x y z
N MET A 1 28.89 -5.72 53.55
CA MET A 1 29.11 -4.26 53.62
C MET A 1 29.73 -3.90 52.27
N THR A 2 29.06 -3.29 51.30
CA THR A 2 27.96 -2.33 51.34
C THR A 2 27.26 -2.41 49.99
N SER A 3 25.95 -2.67 49.98
CA SER A 3 25.11 -2.63 48.77
C SER A 3 24.70 -1.17 48.55
N GLU A 4 24.97 -0.60 47.39
CA GLU A 4 24.49 0.73 47.02
C GLU A 4 23.57 0.62 45.81
N GLU A 5 22.29 0.87 46.07
CA GLU A 5 21.15 0.76 45.16
C GLU A 5 20.86 2.15 44.55
N PRO A 6 20.91 2.34 43.23
CA PRO A 6 20.56 3.63 42.64
C PRO A 6 19.05 3.78 42.43
N LEU A 7 18.46 4.53 43.38
CA LEU A 7 17.33 5.47 43.28
C LEU A 7 16.52 5.49 41.97
N ARG A 8 15.29 4.96 42.04
CA ARG A 8 14.23 5.14 41.04
C ARG A 8 13.66 6.57 41.07
N PRO A 9 13.48 7.25 39.92
CA PRO A 9 12.84 8.56 39.87
C PRO A 9 11.32 8.46 40.06
N ARG A 10 10.80 9.28 40.98
CA ARG A 10 9.37 9.40 41.35
C ARG A 10 8.56 9.98 40.19
N LEU A 11 7.55 9.25 39.73
CA LEU A 11 6.50 9.72 38.82
C LEU A 11 5.73 10.88 39.48
N ARG A 12 5.85 12.09 38.93
CA ARG A 12 4.98 13.23 39.29
C ARG A 12 3.61 13.03 38.64
N ARG A 13 2.59 12.86 39.47
CA ARG A 13 1.17 12.93 39.08
C ARG A 13 0.88 14.31 38.47
N ALA A 14 0.47 14.33 37.20
CA ALA A 14 -0.13 15.52 36.59
C ALA A 14 -1.54 15.73 37.17
N HIS A 15 -1.77 16.91 37.75
CA HIS A 15 -3.07 17.39 38.19
C HIS A 15 -3.95 17.73 36.97
N LEU A 16 -5.16 17.15 36.91
CA LEU A 16 -6.27 17.68 36.11
C LEU A 16 -6.85 18.93 36.80
N PRO A 17 -7.05 20.06 36.11
CA PRO A 17 -7.96 21.10 36.58
C PRO A 17 -9.40 20.84 36.12
N ALA A 18 -10.31 21.26 36.99
CA ALA A 18 -11.73 21.02 36.96
C ALA A 18 -12.51 21.90 35.96
N ARG A 19 -13.61 21.30 35.52
CA ARG A 19 -14.82 21.81 34.87
C ARG A 19 -15.23 23.25 35.28
N ALA A 20 -15.47 24.10 34.29
CA ALA A 20 -16.30 25.31 34.42
C ALA A 20 -17.54 25.20 33.52
N ARG A 21 -18.70 25.58 34.08
CA ARG A 21 -20.02 25.64 33.43
C ARG A 21 -20.30 27.07 32.99
N GLY A 22 -21.13 27.22 31.96
CA GLY A 22 -22.03 28.37 31.80
C GLY A 22 -21.81 29.18 30.53
N GLY A 23 -22.75 29.10 29.60
CA GLY A 23 -22.79 29.91 28.39
C GLY A 23 -23.97 29.54 27.51
N THR A 24 -25.13 30.12 27.79
CA THR A 24 -26.41 29.96 27.09
C THR A 24 -26.48 30.89 25.87
N ILE A 25 -27.41 30.58 24.94
CA ILE A 25 -28.02 31.44 23.89
C ILE A 25 -27.25 31.39 22.55
N ALA A 26 -27.80 31.18 21.35
CA ALA A 26 -29.16 31.35 20.83
C ALA A 26 -29.46 30.31 19.72
N THR A 27 -30.69 29.82 19.67
CA THR A 27 -31.22 29.01 18.57
C THR A 27 -31.60 29.94 17.40
N ILE A 28 -30.92 29.83 16.26
CA ILE A 28 -31.36 30.45 15.01
C ILE A 28 -32.14 29.40 14.21
N THR A 29 -33.47 29.50 14.28
CA THR A 29 -34.40 28.71 13.48
C THR A 29 -34.52 29.34 12.10
N THR A 30 -33.74 28.87 11.12
CA THR A 30 -33.97 29.24 9.72
C THR A 30 -35.04 28.31 9.13
N LYS A 31 -36.26 28.83 9.01
CA LYS A 31 -37.35 28.26 8.22
C LYS A 31 -36.91 28.15 6.75
N PHE A 32 -36.65 26.95 6.26
CA PHE A 32 -36.70 26.68 4.83
C PHE A 32 -38.15 26.41 4.43
N ALA A 33 -38.76 27.39 3.77
CA ALA A 33 -40.05 27.25 3.11
C ALA A 33 -39.91 26.35 1.88
N ASN A 34 -40.79 25.36 1.78
CA ASN A 34 -40.89 24.40 0.69
C ASN A 34 -41.66 25.06 -0.49
N PRO A 35 -41.10 25.23 -1.70
CA PRO A 35 -41.86 25.71 -2.84
C PRO A 35 -42.69 24.60 -3.48
N ALA A 36 -43.92 24.97 -3.86
CA ALA A 36 -44.94 24.13 -4.49
C ALA A 36 -44.48 23.47 -5.82
N PRO A 37 -45.09 22.33 -6.22
CA PRO A 37 -44.74 21.64 -7.46
C PRO A 37 -45.19 22.40 -8.72
N SER A 38 -44.28 22.55 -9.67
CA SER A 38 -44.56 23.13 -11.00
C SER A 38 -45.31 22.14 -11.91
N PRO A 39 -46.31 22.58 -12.69
CA PRO A 39 -47.06 21.71 -13.59
C PRO A 39 -46.57 21.87 -15.04
N TRP A 40 -45.70 20.98 -15.51
CA TRP A 40 -45.36 20.93 -16.94
C TRP A 40 -45.33 19.49 -17.46
N ARG A 41 -46.49 19.11 -18.01
CA ARG A 41 -46.71 18.41 -19.28
C ARG A 41 -45.70 17.32 -19.67
N SER A 42 -46.16 16.09 -19.53
CA SER A 42 -45.70 14.89 -20.23
C SER A 42 -45.67 15.08 -21.75
N SER A 43 -44.49 14.88 -22.35
CA SER A 43 -44.36 14.57 -23.78
C SER A 43 -43.82 13.14 -23.90
N SER A 44 -44.72 12.22 -24.23
CA SER A 44 -44.41 10.84 -24.59
C SER A 44 -43.72 10.83 -25.96
N THR A 45 -42.46 10.39 -26.01
CA THR A 45 -41.81 10.01 -27.28
C THR A 45 -42.14 8.56 -27.61
N PRO A 46 -42.49 8.22 -28.87
CA PRO A 46 -42.70 6.83 -29.28
C PRO A 46 -41.40 6.04 -29.24
N VAL A 47 -41.42 4.88 -28.57
CA VAL A 47 -40.35 3.86 -28.62
C VAL A 47 -40.44 3.12 -29.95
N ASP A 48 -39.32 3.11 -30.68
CA ASP A 48 -39.14 2.37 -31.93
C ASP A 48 -39.16 0.84 -31.66
N PRO A 49 -40.03 0.05 -32.32
CA PRO A 49 -40.17 -1.38 -32.08
C PRO A 49 -39.05 -2.25 -32.68
N SER A 50 -37.95 -1.67 -33.16
CA SER A 50 -36.81 -2.42 -33.72
C SER A 50 -35.54 -2.46 -32.84
N TYR A 51 -35.60 -1.99 -31.59
CA TYR A 51 -34.45 -2.08 -30.67
C TYR A 51 -34.36 -3.45 -29.97
N THR A 52 -33.47 -4.32 -30.46
CA THR A 52 -32.99 -5.48 -29.72
C THR A 52 -31.85 -5.04 -28.79
N PRO A 53 -31.99 -5.13 -27.46
CA PRO A 53 -30.83 -4.96 -26.58
C PRO A 53 -29.95 -6.20 -26.74
N HIS A 54 -28.92 -6.09 -27.57
CA HIS A 54 -27.75 -6.95 -27.42
C HIS A 54 -27.17 -6.64 -26.04
N MET A 55 -27.27 -7.61 -25.13
CA MET A 55 -26.51 -7.59 -23.88
C MET A 55 -25.03 -7.72 -24.24
N ALA A 56 -24.40 -6.60 -24.58
CA ALA A 56 -22.96 -6.47 -24.52
C ALA A 56 -22.59 -6.57 -23.04
N THR A 57 -22.13 -7.75 -22.63
CA THR A 57 -21.33 -7.88 -21.41
C THR A 57 -20.10 -7.03 -21.64
N THR A 58 -20.15 -5.78 -21.19
CA THR A 58 -19.01 -4.88 -21.18
C THR A 58 -18.20 -5.30 -19.97
N SER A 59 -17.34 -6.31 -20.14
CA SER A 59 -16.24 -6.51 -19.19
C SER A 59 -15.43 -5.21 -19.21
N SER A 60 -15.51 -4.44 -18.13
CA SER A 60 -14.70 -3.22 -18.00
C SER A 60 -13.23 -3.62 -17.97
N PRO A 61 -12.32 -2.82 -18.55
CA PRO A 61 -10.88 -3.06 -18.54
C PRO A 61 -10.24 -2.93 -17.14
N TYR A 62 -11.05 -2.71 -16.11
CA TYR A 62 -10.65 -2.80 -14.72
C TYR A 62 -11.12 -4.14 -14.16
N ASP A 63 -10.55 -5.24 -14.67
CA ASP A 63 -10.53 -6.46 -13.88
C ASP A 63 -9.63 -6.17 -12.68
N ILE A 64 -10.27 -5.69 -11.60
CA ILE A 64 -9.69 -5.60 -10.28
C ILE A 64 -9.04 -6.96 -10.05
N ILE A 65 -7.71 -6.97 -10.01
CA ILE A 65 -6.91 -8.17 -9.74
C ILE A 65 -7.55 -8.84 -8.54
N LYS A 66 -8.26 -9.96 -8.76
CA LYS A 66 -8.89 -10.70 -7.68
C LYS A 66 -7.75 -11.10 -6.76
N THR A 67 -7.67 -10.43 -5.62
CA THR A 67 -6.78 -10.82 -4.53
C THR A 67 -7.02 -12.30 -4.32
N GLN A 68 -6.02 -13.12 -4.64
CA GLN A 68 -6.18 -14.56 -4.50
C GLN A 68 -6.16 -14.82 -3.00
N ASP A 69 -7.34 -14.83 -2.39
CA ASP A 69 -7.56 -15.27 -1.01
C ASP A 69 -7.44 -16.81 -0.93
N ILE A 70 -6.60 -17.39 -1.78
CA ILE A 70 -6.39 -18.81 -1.99
C ILE A 70 -4.88 -19.01 -1.96
N CYS A 71 -4.44 -19.92 -1.10
CA CYS A 71 -3.05 -20.34 -1.04
C CYS A 71 -2.62 -20.96 -2.37
N ALA A 72 -1.60 -20.39 -3.02
CA ALA A 72 -1.05 -20.87 -4.28
C ALA A 72 -0.50 -22.30 -4.19
N GLN A 73 -0.05 -22.73 -3.01
CA GLN A 73 0.49 -24.08 -2.80
C GLN A 73 -0.56 -25.13 -2.47
N THR A 74 -1.57 -24.78 -1.67
CA THR A 74 -2.52 -25.75 -1.13
C THR A 74 -3.91 -25.65 -1.74
N GLY A 75 -4.22 -24.58 -2.47
CA GLY A 75 -5.57 -24.27 -2.96
C GLY A 75 -6.58 -23.96 -1.85
N ARG A 76 -6.11 -23.81 -0.60
CA ARG A 76 -6.98 -23.51 0.55
C ARG A 76 -7.32 -22.02 0.57
N GLU A 77 -8.58 -21.70 0.82
CA GLU A 77 -9.01 -20.33 1.13
C GLU A 77 -8.33 -19.82 2.41
N ILE A 78 -7.82 -18.59 2.35
CA ILE A 78 -7.29 -17.84 3.49
C ILE A 78 -8.47 -17.18 4.17
N ALA A 79 -8.63 -17.41 5.47
CA ALA A 79 -9.77 -16.85 6.19
C ALA A 79 -9.58 -15.35 6.44
N VAL A 80 -10.70 -14.63 6.54
CA VAL A 80 -10.68 -13.23 6.99
C VAL A 80 -10.07 -13.14 8.39
N GLY A 81 -9.18 -12.17 8.58
CA GLY A 81 -8.41 -12.01 9.82
C GLY A 81 -7.23 -13.00 9.94
N GLU A 82 -7.02 -13.89 8.98
CA GLU A 82 -5.89 -14.81 8.97
C GLU A 82 -4.61 -14.11 8.47
N GLU A 83 -3.51 -14.33 9.18
CA GLU A 83 -2.18 -13.97 8.69
C GLU A 83 -1.78 -14.86 7.51
N HIS A 84 -1.20 -14.26 6.49
CA HIS A 84 -0.69 -14.95 5.32
C HIS A 84 0.52 -14.22 4.74
N ILE A 85 1.20 -14.85 3.79
CA ILE A 85 2.27 -14.25 3.01
C ILE A 85 1.71 -13.83 1.66
N ALA A 86 1.91 -12.57 1.30
CA ALA A 86 1.81 -12.13 -0.09
C ALA A 86 3.22 -12.21 -0.70
N ALA A 87 3.35 -12.88 -1.82
CA ALA A 87 4.61 -13.05 -2.53
C ALA A 87 4.49 -12.52 -3.96
N LEU A 88 5.54 -11.87 -4.42
CA LEU A 88 5.74 -11.46 -5.80
C LEU A 88 6.61 -12.50 -6.47
N ILE A 89 6.09 -13.06 -7.55
CA ILE A 89 6.79 -14.00 -8.38
C ILE A 89 6.91 -13.43 -9.78
N GLU A 90 8.01 -13.75 -10.44
CA GLU A 90 8.22 -13.48 -11.86
C GLU A 90 8.41 -14.82 -12.58
N THR A 91 7.98 -14.90 -13.83
CA THR A 91 8.27 -16.05 -14.69
C THR A 91 9.08 -15.57 -15.90
N PRO A 92 9.87 -16.44 -16.54
CA PRO A 92 10.60 -16.08 -17.76
C PRO A 92 9.68 -15.74 -18.93
N GLU A 93 8.45 -16.28 -18.93
CA GLU A 93 7.46 -16.10 -19.99
C GLU A 93 6.63 -14.82 -19.82
N GLU A 94 6.41 -14.39 -18.57
CA GLU A 94 5.67 -13.17 -18.25
C GLU A 94 6.64 -12.12 -17.73
N GLU A 95 6.84 -11.05 -18.51
CA GLU A 95 7.62 -9.89 -18.05
C GLU A 95 6.97 -9.19 -16.84
N ALA A 96 5.73 -9.49 -16.49
CA ALA A 96 5.03 -8.86 -15.37
C ALA A 96 5.21 -9.62 -14.05
N LEU A 97 5.30 -8.89 -12.94
CA LEU A 97 5.23 -9.46 -11.60
C LEU A 97 3.81 -9.92 -11.27
N VAL A 98 3.69 -11.16 -10.79
CA VAL A 98 2.42 -11.72 -10.34
C VAL A 98 2.42 -11.81 -8.82
N ARG A 99 1.36 -11.30 -8.20
CA ARG A 99 1.16 -11.44 -6.75
C ARG A 99 0.35 -12.69 -6.44
N VAL A 100 0.92 -13.57 -5.62
CA VAL A 100 0.30 -14.80 -5.11
C VAL A 100 0.24 -14.79 -3.59
N ALA A 101 -0.65 -15.59 -3.01
CA ALA A 101 -0.78 -15.72 -1.56
C ALA A 101 -0.37 -17.11 -1.08
N TYR A 102 0.23 -17.20 0.10
CA TYR A 102 0.54 -18.45 0.79
C TYR A 102 0.06 -18.35 2.23
N THR A 103 -0.58 -19.40 2.73
CA THR A 103 -0.84 -19.53 4.17
C THR A 103 0.48 -19.67 4.92
N LEU A 104 0.58 -19.20 6.16
CA LEU A 104 1.83 -19.28 6.93
C LEU A 104 2.39 -20.70 6.99
N ASP A 105 1.54 -21.69 7.29
CA ASP A 105 1.93 -23.10 7.32
C ASP A 105 2.53 -23.62 6.01
N ALA A 106 2.09 -23.08 4.87
CA ALA A 106 2.60 -23.49 3.55
C ALA A 106 3.96 -22.85 3.29
N TRP A 107 4.09 -21.56 3.62
CA TRP A 107 5.33 -20.81 3.51
C TRP A 107 6.45 -21.38 4.38
N GLU A 108 6.16 -21.68 5.65
CA GLU A 108 7.13 -22.22 6.61
C GLU A 108 7.66 -23.61 6.24
N LYS A 109 6.90 -24.38 5.46
CA LYS A 109 7.32 -25.70 4.94
C LYS A 109 8.25 -25.60 3.73
N GLY A 110 8.50 -24.39 3.24
CA GLY A 110 9.16 -24.13 1.97
C GLY A 110 8.12 -23.86 0.89
N PRO A 111 8.02 -22.61 0.39
CA PRO A 111 7.02 -22.26 -0.62
C PRO A 111 7.30 -23.04 -1.91
N ASN A 112 6.28 -23.74 -2.39
CA ASN A 112 6.32 -24.32 -3.73
C ASN A 112 5.88 -23.24 -4.72
N LEU A 113 6.86 -22.60 -5.37
CA LEU A 113 6.60 -21.64 -6.43
C LEU A 113 6.07 -22.37 -7.67
N PRO A 114 5.25 -21.72 -8.52
CA PRO A 114 4.93 -22.27 -9.83
C PRO A 114 6.21 -22.64 -10.60
N PRO A 115 6.16 -23.67 -11.48
CA PRO A 115 7.32 -24.05 -12.29
C PRO A 115 7.91 -22.84 -13.02
N GLU A 116 9.25 -22.77 -13.04
CA GLU A 116 10.03 -21.72 -13.70
C GLU A 116 9.91 -20.33 -13.06
N ALA A 117 9.02 -20.14 -12.07
CA ALA A 117 8.91 -18.88 -11.35
C ALA A 117 10.06 -18.68 -10.36
N SER A 118 10.57 -17.45 -10.27
CA SER A 118 11.45 -16.99 -9.20
C SER A 118 10.69 -16.12 -8.21
N LEU A 119 11.12 -16.19 -6.95
CA LEU A 119 10.61 -15.30 -5.91
C LEU A 119 11.30 -13.95 -6.04
N PHE A 120 10.52 -12.91 -6.32
CA PHE A 120 10.99 -11.53 -6.39
C PHE A 120 11.02 -10.88 -5.00
N GLY A 121 10.02 -11.18 -4.17
CA GLY A 121 9.96 -10.71 -2.79
C GLY A 121 8.65 -11.07 -2.10
N PHE A 122 8.53 -10.83 -0.80
CA PHE A 122 7.34 -11.17 -0.04
C PHE A 122 7.16 -10.30 1.20
N TRP A 123 5.93 -10.25 1.73
CA TRP A 123 5.62 -9.63 3.01
C TRP A 123 4.49 -10.38 3.71
N LYS A 124 4.45 -10.24 5.04
CA LYS A 124 3.37 -10.78 5.86
C LYS A 124 2.22 -9.78 5.91
N ARG A 125 0.98 -10.27 5.86
CA ARG A 125 -0.22 -9.43 6.00
C ARG A 125 -1.41 -10.20 6.57
N VAL A 126 -2.46 -9.48 6.94
CA VAL A 126 -3.73 -10.03 7.42
C VAL A 126 -4.80 -9.81 6.36
N LEU A 127 -5.62 -10.84 6.08
CA LEU A 127 -6.72 -10.69 5.12
C LEU A 127 -7.83 -9.79 5.72
N PRO A 128 -8.16 -8.64 5.10
CA PRO A 128 -9.13 -7.70 5.66
C PRO A 128 -10.58 -8.21 5.51
N GLU A 129 -11.50 -7.62 6.26
CA GLU A 129 -12.93 -7.87 6.07
C GLU A 129 -13.44 -7.25 4.76
N HIS A 130 -14.33 -7.94 4.04
CA HIS A 130 -14.85 -7.53 2.72
C HIS A 130 -15.62 -6.18 2.74
N ASN A 131 -15.99 -5.65 3.91
CA ASN A 131 -16.71 -4.38 4.05
C ASN A 131 -15.78 -3.18 4.34
N GLU A 132 -14.46 -3.39 4.42
CA GLU A 132 -13.50 -2.30 4.46
C GLU A 132 -13.27 -1.81 3.03
N GLN A 133 -13.49 -0.51 2.76
CA GLN A 133 -13.19 0.06 1.46
C GLN A 133 -11.73 -0.26 1.07
N PRO A 134 -11.44 -0.65 -0.18
CA PRO A 134 -10.10 -0.97 -0.62
C PRO A 134 -9.32 0.34 -0.70
N LYS A 135 -8.62 0.73 0.37
CA LYS A 135 -7.88 2.02 0.39
C LYS A 135 -6.41 1.88 0.00
N GLN A 136 -5.86 0.67 0.04
CA GLN A 136 -4.54 0.30 -0.48
C GLN A 136 -4.40 -1.21 -0.28
N LEU A 137 -4.00 -2.00 -1.29
CA LEU A 137 -3.76 -3.43 -1.04
C LEU A 137 -2.43 -3.71 -0.35
N VAL A 138 -1.51 -2.75 -0.31
CA VAL A 138 -0.23 -2.89 0.39
C VAL A 138 -0.03 -1.72 1.35
N SER A 139 0.21 -1.98 2.64
CA SER A 139 0.42 -0.93 3.64
C SER A 139 1.83 -0.31 3.57
N PRO A 140 2.07 0.89 4.14
CA PRO A 140 3.43 1.45 4.22
C PRO A 140 4.44 0.54 4.91
N ASP A 141 4.00 -0.22 5.92
CA ASP A 141 4.85 -1.15 6.65
C ASP A 141 5.18 -2.37 5.77
N GLU A 142 4.21 -2.89 5.02
CA GLU A 142 4.42 -3.99 4.07
C GLU A 142 5.35 -3.61 2.91
N MET A 143 5.25 -2.38 2.40
CA MET A 143 6.21 -1.85 1.41
C MET A 143 7.61 -1.72 2.00
N PHE A 144 7.71 -1.36 3.27
CA PHE A 144 9.00 -1.24 3.96
C PHE A 144 9.65 -2.61 4.17
N ASP A 145 8.88 -3.63 4.56
CA ASP A 145 9.36 -5.01 4.69
C ASP A 145 9.96 -5.50 3.36
N LEU A 146 9.27 -5.27 2.24
CA LEU A 146 9.77 -5.63 0.92
C LEU A 146 11.03 -4.82 0.55
N PHE A 147 11.07 -3.52 0.86
CA PHE A 147 12.24 -2.67 0.63
C PHE A 147 13.49 -3.17 1.38
N GLU A 148 13.32 -3.66 2.61
CA GLU A 148 14.41 -4.26 3.39
C GLU A 148 14.85 -5.61 2.82
N GLN A 149 13.91 -6.43 2.34
CA GLN A 149 14.24 -7.72 1.75
C GLN A 149 15.13 -7.58 0.49
N LEU A 150 14.89 -6.54 -0.31
CA LEU A 150 15.67 -6.27 -1.53
C LEU A 150 17.04 -5.63 -1.23
N ALA A 151 17.49 -5.59 0.03
CA ALA A 151 18.65 -4.80 0.43
C ALA A 151 19.97 -5.17 -0.26
N ASP A 152 20.21 -6.47 -0.41
CA ASP A 152 21.48 -7.03 -0.90
C ASP A 152 21.36 -7.61 -2.31
N THR A 153 20.29 -7.27 -3.04
CA THR A 153 20.09 -7.76 -4.41
C THR A 153 21.07 -7.12 -5.38
N THR A 154 21.58 -7.92 -6.31
CA THR A 154 22.39 -7.47 -7.45
C THR A 154 21.64 -7.54 -8.77
N ASP A 155 20.39 -8.02 -8.75
CA ASP A 155 19.56 -8.08 -9.94
C ASP A 155 19.11 -6.66 -10.35
N PRO A 156 19.37 -6.22 -11.60
CA PRO A 156 19.08 -4.85 -12.02
C PRO A 156 17.61 -4.43 -11.88
N ARG A 157 16.68 -5.36 -12.09
CA ARG A 157 15.24 -5.11 -11.98
C ARG A 157 14.84 -4.96 -10.52
N GLN A 158 15.34 -5.82 -9.63
CA GLN A 158 15.11 -5.68 -8.18
C GLN A 158 15.77 -4.43 -7.60
N VAL A 159 16.97 -4.05 -8.05
CA VAL A 159 17.63 -2.78 -7.68
C VAL A 159 16.74 -1.60 -8.06
N THR A 160 16.23 -1.59 -9.29
CA THR A 160 15.31 -0.57 -9.79
C THR A 160 14.02 -0.52 -8.97
N PHE A 161 13.43 -1.68 -8.69
CA PHE A 161 12.22 -1.78 -7.89
C PHE A 161 12.42 -1.25 -6.46
N ARG A 162 13.53 -1.61 -5.82
CA ARG A 162 13.90 -1.11 -4.49
C ARG A 162 14.08 0.41 -4.48
N TYR A 163 14.71 0.98 -5.50
CA TYR A 163 14.86 2.43 -5.64
C TYR A 163 13.49 3.13 -5.68
N LEU A 164 12.55 2.61 -6.47
CA LEU A 164 11.20 3.17 -6.56
C LEU A 164 10.38 3.00 -5.28
N LEU A 165 10.51 1.86 -4.59
CA LEU A 165 9.94 1.70 -3.24
C LEU A 165 10.48 2.79 -2.30
N ALA A 166 11.78 3.08 -2.37
CA ALA A 166 12.40 4.14 -1.58
C ALA A 166 11.73 5.50 -1.87
N LEU A 167 11.51 5.85 -3.14
CA LEU A 167 10.83 7.10 -3.53
C LEU A 167 9.38 7.16 -3.02
N ILE A 168 8.63 6.06 -3.09
CA ILE A 168 7.26 5.96 -2.60
C ILE A 168 7.22 6.09 -1.07
N LEU A 169 8.11 5.40 -0.37
CA LEU A 169 8.25 5.45 1.09
C LEU A 169 8.67 6.83 1.58
N MET A 170 9.49 7.56 0.79
CA MET A 170 9.79 8.96 1.04
C MET A 170 8.56 9.85 0.91
N ARG A 171 7.78 9.70 -0.17
CA ARG A 171 6.52 10.43 -0.36
C ARG A 171 5.54 10.16 0.79
N LYS A 172 5.48 8.92 1.29
CA LYS A 172 4.67 8.51 2.45
C LYS A 172 5.29 8.89 3.81
N LYS A 173 6.46 9.55 3.82
CA LYS A 173 7.20 10.00 5.01
C LYS A 173 7.64 8.87 5.96
N VAL A 174 7.75 7.65 5.45
CA VAL A 174 8.35 6.51 6.17
C VAL A 174 9.86 6.62 6.14
N LEU A 175 10.41 6.99 4.98
CA LEU A 175 11.82 7.32 4.77
C LEU A 175 11.98 8.84 4.61
N VAL A 176 13.12 9.36 5.01
CA VAL A 176 13.48 10.78 4.90
C VAL A 176 14.84 10.88 4.20
N TYR A 177 14.93 11.78 3.23
CA TYR A 177 16.19 12.05 2.54
C TYR A 177 17.25 12.62 3.50
N GLU A 178 18.46 12.06 3.46
CA GLU A 178 19.61 12.57 4.21
C GLU A 178 20.66 13.17 3.27
N ARG A 179 21.10 12.39 2.27
CA ARG A 179 22.07 12.81 1.26
C ARG A 179 21.97 11.94 0.01
N SER A 180 22.54 12.42 -1.09
CA SER A 180 22.82 11.61 -2.28
C SER A 180 24.24 11.82 -2.76
N THR A 181 24.76 10.82 -3.45
CA THR A 181 26.03 10.87 -4.17
C THR A 181 25.71 10.65 -5.65
N PRO A 182 26.09 11.59 -6.55
CA PRO A 182 25.87 11.40 -7.98
C PRO A 182 26.72 10.24 -8.50
N PRO A 183 26.34 9.60 -9.63
CA PRO A 183 27.16 8.58 -10.26
C PRO A 183 28.56 9.13 -10.61
N SER A 184 29.58 8.28 -10.51
CA SER A 184 30.98 8.66 -10.76
C SER A 184 31.70 7.60 -11.58
N GLY A 185 31.99 7.93 -12.85
CA GLY A 185 32.57 6.96 -13.78
C GLY A 185 31.62 5.77 -13.96
N ASP A 186 32.09 4.58 -13.60
CA ASP A 186 31.31 3.33 -13.66
C ASP A 186 30.56 3.03 -12.34
N GLU A 187 30.72 3.84 -11.30
CA GLU A 187 29.99 3.67 -10.03
C GLU A 187 28.59 4.32 -10.11
N PRO A 188 27.52 3.59 -9.77
CA PRO A 188 26.17 4.14 -9.78
C PRO A 188 25.97 5.20 -8.69
N GLY A 189 24.94 6.02 -8.85
CA GLY A 189 24.56 6.99 -7.83
C GLY A 189 24.06 6.29 -6.56
N LEU A 190 24.13 6.98 -5.42
CA LEU A 190 23.63 6.49 -4.14
C LEU A 190 22.66 7.49 -3.52
N LEU A 191 21.54 6.98 -3.02
CA LEU A 191 20.56 7.70 -2.23
C LEU A 191 20.61 7.18 -0.79
N VAL A 192 20.84 8.09 0.17
CA VAL A 192 20.90 7.75 1.60
C VAL A 192 19.67 8.26 2.29
N LEU A 193 18.92 7.34 2.90
CA LEU A 193 17.62 7.58 3.51
C LEU A 193 17.64 7.21 4.99
N ARG A 194 16.96 7.99 5.82
CA ARG A 194 16.72 7.68 7.23
C ARG A 194 15.30 7.19 7.43
N GLN A 195 15.12 6.09 8.13
CA GLN A 195 13.78 5.68 8.57
C GLN A 195 13.26 6.61 9.66
N ARG A 196 12.02 7.04 9.51
CA ARG A 196 11.34 7.87 10.49
C ARG A 196 10.82 7.00 11.63
N VAL A 197 11.44 7.10 12.79
CA VAL A 197 10.98 6.43 14.02
C VAL A 197 10.40 7.44 15.00
N LYS A 198 9.29 7.10 15.68
CA LYS A 198 8.69 7.99 16.67
C LYS A 198 9.61 8.10 17.89
N GLY A 199 10.03 9.33 18.21
CA GLY A 199 10.77 9.62 19.45
C GLY A 199 12.27 9.32 19.40
N GLY A 200 12.86 9.13 18.21
CA GLY A 200 14.29 8.91 18.06
C GLY A 200 14.77 9.03 16.61
N GLU A 201 16.05 8.76 16.40
CA GLU A 201 16.65 8.65 15.07
C GLU A 201 16.60 7.17 14.62
N GLY A 202 16.03 6.93 13.44
CA GLY A 202 16.00 5.60 12.85
C GLY A 202 17.29 5.27 12.09
N PRO A 203 17.42 4.01 11.65
CA PRO A 203 18.54 3.55 10.84
C PRO A 203 18.65 4.29 9.50
N LEU A 204 19.87 4.28 8.94
CA LEU A 204 20.17 4.75 7.60
C LEU A 204 20.18 3.59 6.61
N PHE A 205 19.69 3.85 5.40
CA PHE A 205 19.68 2.91 4.28
C PHE A 205 20.36 3.56 3.09
N GLU A 206 21.30 2.84 2.49
CA GLU A 206 21.91 3.20 1.22
C GLU A 206 21.16 2.45 0.10
N VAL A 207 20.74 3.19 -0.92
CA VAL A 207 19.94 2.69 -2.04
C VAL A 207 20.64 3.12 -3.33
N VAL A 208 20.91 2.16 -4.20
CA VAL A 208 21.51 2.43 -5.51
C VAL A 208 20.49 3.19 -6.37
N ASP A 209 20.93 4.29 -6.99
CA ASP A 209 20.19 4.98 -8.04
C ASP A 209 20.60 4.37 -9.39
N PRO A 210 19.72 3.60 -10.06
CA PRO A 210 20.04 2.95 -11.32
C PRO A 210 20.10 3.94 -12.50
N GLY A 211 19.81 5.23 -12.29
CA GLY A 211 19.83 6.25 -13.33
C GLY A 211 18.66 6.09 -14.30
N LEU A 212 17.44 6.03 -13.77
CA LEU A 212 16.23 5.85 -14.59
C LEU A 212 16.01 7.05 -15.52
N ASP A 213 15.76 6.77 -16.80
CA ASP A 213 15.20 7.73 -17.73
C ASP A 213 13.67 7.80 -17.63
N ASP A 214 13.06 8.76 -18.31
CA ASP A 214 11.61 9.01 -18.23
C ASP A 214 10.78 7.77 -18.66
N GLU A 215 11.29 6.97 -19.58
CA GLU A 215 10.63 5.75 -20.06
C GLU A 215 10.68 4.65 -18.99
N ALA A 216 11.86 4.40 -18.42
CA ALA A 216 12.06 3.44 -17.34
C ALA A 216 11.27 3.81 -16.07
N ILE A 217 11.19 5.10 -15.74
CA ILE A 217 10.35 5.60 -14.64
C ILE A 217 8.89 5.25 -14.90
N THR A 218 8.39 5.46 -16.11
CA THR A 218 6.99 5.21 -16.47
C THR A 218 6.67 3.72 -16.37
N ALA A 219 7.44 2.86 -17.04
CA ALA A 219 7.22 1.42 -17.04
C ALA A 219 7.27 0.82 -15.62
N ALA A 220 8.28 1.21 -14.83
CA ALA A 220 8.43 0.68 -13.49
C ALA A 220 7.39 1.25 -12.49
N SER A 221 6.88 2.47 -12.74
CA SER A 221 5.75 3.02 -11.97
C SER A 221 4.45 2.28 -12.27
N GLU A 222 4.20 1.91 -13.54
CA GLU A 222 3.04 1.11 -13.93
C GLU A 222 3.08 -0.29 -13.30
N GLU A 223 4.24 -0.95 -13.37
CA GLU A 223 4.47 -2.26 -12.76
C GLU A 223 4.24 -2.22 -11.24
N ILE A 224 4.82 -1.24 -10.55
CA ILE A 224 4.58 -1.06 -9.11
C ILE A 224 3.11 -0.75 -8.83
N GLY A 225 2.46 0.07 -9.64
CA GLY A 225 1.03 0.37 -9.53
C GLY A 225 0.19 -0.90 -9.59
N GLN A 226 0.45 -1.78 -10.56
CA GLN A 226 -0.23 -3.06 -10.74
C GLN A 226 0.01 -4.01 -9.56
N VAL A 227 1.28 -4.12 -9.12
CA VAL A 227 1.70 -5.07 -8.08
C VAL A 227 1.22 -4.66 -6.69
N MET A 228 1.38 -3.38 -6.37
CA MET A 228 1.09 -2.84 -5.05
C MET A 228 -0.35 -2.34 -4.93
N ASN A 229 -1.09 -2.27 -6.05
CA ASN A 229 -2.40 -1.63 -6.18
C ASN A 229 -2.42 -0.29 -5.42
N LEU A 230 -1.46 0.57 -5.78
CA LEU A 230 -1.36 1.92 -5.25
C LEU A 230 -2.47 2.75 -5.88
N ASP A 231 -3.68 2.66 -5.34
CA ASP A 231 -4.70 3.64 -5.68
C ASP A 231 -4.17 5.03 -5.29
N GLU A 232 -4.05 5.90 -6.29
CA GLU A 232 -3.61 7.28 -6.17
C GLU A 232 -4.59 8.08 -5.32
N ASN A 233 -4.49 7.96 -3.99
CA ASN A 233 -5.06 8.96 -3.11
C ASN A 233 -4.17 10.22 -3.15
N ASN A 234 -4.32 10.97 -4.24
CA ASN A 234 -3.97 12.37 -4.33
C ASN A 234 -5.03 13.17 -3.55
N THR A 235 -4.76 13.48 -2.27
CA THR A 235 -5.39 14.61 -1.57
C THR A 235 -4.43 15.15 -0.53
#